data_AF-A0A0S8JSS5-F1
#
_entry.id   AF-A0A0S8JSS5-F1
#
_cell.length_a   1.000
_cell.length_b   1.000
_cell.length_c   1.000
_cell.angle_alpha   90.00
_cell.angle_beta   90.00
_cell.angle_gamma   90.00
#
_symmetry.space_group_name_H-M   'P 1'
#
loop_
_entity.id
_entity.type
_entity.pdbx_description
1 polymer ?
#
loop_
_entity_poly.entity_id
_entity_poly.type
_entity_poly.pdbx_seq_one_letter_code
_entity_poly.pdbx_strand_id
1 'polypeptide(L)'
;MAAHAHKGNSDELVNKKYAQKKYHLPVIGHFADKSVKFNSILEASQATGLHPTMIFEACIGKIFKARNTYWEYVKGNHYIKYKAYYINAQESYTRVGGFNG
;
A
#
# COMPACT_ATOMS: atom_id res chain seq x y z
N MET A 1 39.51 9.96 -0.59
CA MET A 1 38.67 8.82 -0.99
C MET A 1 38.24 8.06 0.26
N ALA A 2 36.99 8.19 0.70
CA ALA A 2 36.32 7.24 1.58
C ALA A 2 34.82 7.56 1.62
N ALA A 3 34.01 6.83 0.84
CA ALA A 3 32.55 6.96 0.81
C ALA A 3 31.92 5.68 1.37
N HIS A 4 32.05 5.42 2.68
CA HIS A 4 31.50 4.21 3.29
C HIS A 4 31.11 4.48 4.76
N ALA A 5 29.80 4.52 5.08
CA ALA A 5 29.20 4.03 6.35
C ALA A 5 27.77 4.58 6.69
N HIS A 6 26.80 4.58 5.76
CA HIS A 6 25.38 4.85 6.13
C HIS A 6 24.36 3.76 5.75
N LYS A 7 24.78 2.65 5.11
CA LYS A 7 23.85 1.61 4.61
C LYS A 7 23.17 0.75 5.70
N GLY A 8 23.82 0.50 6.84
CA GLY A 8 23.30 -0.45 7.84
C GLY A 8 21.97 -0.03 8.48
N ASN A 9 21.77 1.26 8.71
CA ASN A 9 20.54 1.77 9.34
C ASN A 9 19.36 1.79 8.35
N SER A 10 19.61 2.11 7.06
CA SER A 10 18.54 2.22 6.06
C SER A 10 17.88 0.86 5.75
N ASP A 11 18.67 -0.20 5.63
CA ASP A 11 18.15 -1.52 5.26
C ASP A 11 17.33 -2.15 6.39
N GLU A 12 17.75 -1.94 7.64
CA GLU A 12 17.01 -2.39 8.82
C GLU A 12 15.66 -1.67 8.96
N LEU A 13 15.62 -0.36 8.72
CA LEU A 13 14.38 0.42 8.73
C LEU A 13 13.41 -0.03 7.62
N VAL A 14 13.93 -0.36 6.44
CA VAL A 14 13.13 -0.88 5.32
C VAL A 14 12.56 -2.26 5.66
N ASN A 15 13.38 -3.16 6.22
CA ASN A 15 12.92 -4.48 6.65
C ASN A 15 11.84 -4.37 7.75
N LYS A 16 12.03 -3.49 8.72
CA LYS A 16 11.04 -3.23 9.77
C LYS A 16 9.74 -2.66 9.19
N LYS A 17 9.82 -1.82 8.16
CA LYS A 17 8.66 -1.30 7.44
C LYS A 17 7.92 -2.42 6.71
N TYR A 18 8.63 -3.27 5.98
CA TYR A 18 8.02 -4.34 5.17
C TYR A 18 7.55 -5.54 5.98
N ALA A 19 8.04 -5.73 7.21
CA ALA A 19 7.51 -6.71 8.16
C ALA A 19 6.08 -6.40 8.65
N GLN A 20 5.53 -5.22 8.34
CA GLN A 20 4.17 -4.86 8.72
C GLN A 20 3.14 -5.74 8.00
N LYS A 21 2.19 -6.30 8.77
CA LYS A 21 1.13 -7.20 8.27
C LYS A 21 0.40 -6.71 7.01
N LYS A 22 0.22 -5.40 6.86
CA LYS A 22 -0.44 -4.79 5.71
C LYS A 22 0.20 -5.16 4.36
N TYR A 23 1.52 -5.38 4.31
CA TYR A 23 2.22 -5.72 3.06
C TYR A 23 2.17 -7.22 2.73
N HIS A 24 1.72 -8.05 3.67
CA HIS A 24 1.56 -9.50 3.50
C HIS A 24 0.12 -9.91 3.14
N LEU A 25 -0.74 -8.93 2.81
CA LEU A 25 -2.13 -9.18 2.47
C LEU A 25 -2.29 -9.50 0.97
N PRO A 26 -3.12 -10.49 0.60
CA PRO A 26 -3.36 -10.85 -0.78
C PRO A 26 -4.12 -9.76 -1.53
N VAL A 27 -3.71 -9.50 -2.77
CA VAL A 27 -4.25 -8.43 -3.63
C VAL A 27 -4.52 -8.92 -5.05
N ILE A 28 -5.39 -8.22 -5.76
CA ILE A 28 -5.69 -8.42 -7.17
C ILE A 28 -5.28 -7.14 -7.90
N GLY A 29 -4.43 -7.30 -8.92
CA GLY A 29 -4.10 -6.23 -9.86
C GLY A 29 -4.91 -6.41 -11.14
N HIS A 30 -5.71 -5.41 -11.51
CA HIS A 30 -6.42 -5.36 -12.78
C HIS A 30 -5.57 -4.61 -13.80
N PHE A 31 -4.91 -5.37 -14.67
CA PHE A 31 -4.16 -4.88 -15.82
C PHE A 31 -5.08 -4.73 -17.02
N ALA A 32 -4.57 -4.13 -18.10
CA ALA A 32 -5.37 -3.84 -19.29
C ALA A 32 -5.96 -5.12 -19.94
N ASP A 33 -5.24 -6.23 -19.86
CA ASP A 33 -5.57 -7.51 -20.49
C ASP A 33 -6.23 -8.50 -19.53
N LYS A 34 -5.84 -8.49 -18.24
CA LYS A 34 -6.29 -9.48 -17.27
C LYS A 34 -6.19 -9.01 -15.82
N SER A 35 -6.89 -9.74 -14.95
CA SER A 35 -6.74 -9.60 -13.50
C SER A 35 -5.83 -10.71 -12.97
N VAL A 36 -4.81 -10.34 -12.19
CA VAL A 36 -3.87 -11.30 -11.59
C VAL A 36 -3.96 -11.19 -10.07
N LYS A 37 -4.14 -12.34 -9.42
CA LYS A 37 -4.11 -12.46 -7.95
C LYS A 37 -2.67 -12.70 -7.49
N PHE A 38 -2.28 -11.95 -6.47
CA PHE A 38 -1.04 -12.12 -5.72
C PHE A 38 -1.36 -12.51 -4.27
N ASN A 39 -0.52 -13.32 -3.66
CA ASN A 39 -0.65 -13.74 -2.26
C ASN A 39 -0.27 -12.61 -1.29
N SER A 40 0.49 -11.61 -1.74
CA SER A 40 0.83 -10.42 -0.95
C SER A 40 1.10 -9.16 -1.78
N ILE A 41 1.09 -7.98 -1.13
CA ILE A 41 1.56 -6.72 -1.74
C ILE A 41 3.06 -6.79 -2.07
N LEU A 42 3.88 -7.46 -1.25
CA LEU A 42 5.31 -7.63 -1.54
C LEU A 42 5.55 -8.47 -2.80
N GLU A 43 4.80 -9.55 -2.97
CA GLU A 43 4.85 -10.36 -4.18
C GLU A 43 4.42 -9.56 -5.41
N ALA A 44 3.33 -8.80 -5.30
CA ALA A 44 2.89 -7.90 -6.36
C ALA A 44 3.96 -6.85 -6.70
N SER A 45 4.59 -6.27 -5.68
CA SER A 45 5.69 -5.30 -5.83
C SER A 45 6.88 -5.89 -6.59
N GLN A 46 7.28 -7.12 -6.25
CA GLN A 46 8.36 -7.83 -6.95
C GLN A 46 8.00 -8.13 -8.40
N ALA A 47 6.77 -8.56 -8.68
CA ALA A 47 6.32 -8.86 -10.03
C ALA A 47 6.18 -7.61 -10.93
N THR A 48 5.75 -6.47 -10.38
CA THR A 48 5.44 -5.28 -11.19
C THR A 48 6.49 -4.18 -11.08
N GLY A 49 7.49 -4.30 -10.20
CA GLY A 49 8.47 -3.26 -9.90
C GLY A 49 7.86 -1.99 -9.26
N LEU A 50 6.65 -2.10 -8.70
CA LEU A 50 5.97 -0.98 -8.04
C LEU A 50 6.34 -0.96 -6.57
N HIS A 51 6.45 0.24 -5.98
CA HIS A 51 6.73 0.35 -4.55
C HIS A 51 5.54 -0.18 -3.72
N PRO A 52 5.76 -1.00 -2.67
CA PRO A 52 4.67 -1.62 -1.89
C PRO A 52 3.66 -0.62 -1.32
N THR A 53 4.14 0.56 -0.90
CA THR A 53 3.27 1.64 -0.40
C THR A 53 2.31 2.15 -1.48
N MET A 54 2.71 2.19 -2.75
CA MET A 54 1.84 2.66 -3.84
C MET A 54 0.70 1.68 -4.12
N ILE A 55 1.00 0.37 -4.12
CA ILE A 55 -0.02 -0.68 -4.25
C ILE A 55 -0.99 -0.61 -3.06
N PHE A 56 -0.47 -0.46 -1.84
CA PHE A 56 -1.27 -0.30 -0.63
C PHE A 56 -2.23 0.91 -0.71
N GLU A 57 -1.72 2.08 -1.11
CA GLU A 57 -2.51 3.31 -1.23
C GLU A 57 -3.62 3.18 -2.30
N ALA A 58 -3.35 2.47 -3.39
CA ALA A 58 -4.37 2.16 -4.39
C ALA A 58 -5.46 1.23 -3.83
N CYS A 59 -5.08 0.19 -3.07
CA CYS A 59 -6.04 -0.75 -2.48
C CYS A 59 -7.01 -0.11 -1.47
N ILE A 60 -6.57 0.93 -0.77
CA ILE A 60 -7.41 1.67 0.19
C ILE A 60 -8.17 2.85 -0.46
N GLY A 61 -7.96 3.12 -1.74
CA GLY A 61 -8.60 4.21 -2.46
C GLY A 61 -8.00 5.60 -2.21
N LYS A 62 -6.81 5.70 -1.59
CA LYS A 62 -6.10 6.99 -1.42
C LYS A 62 -5.62 7.53 -2.77
N ILE A 63 -5.21 6.63 -3.68
CA ILE A 63 -4.93 6.95 -5.08
C ILE A 63 -5.85 6.10 -5.97
N PHE A 64 -6.25 6.64 -7.12
CA PHE A 64 -7.18 5.97 -8.02
C PHE A 64 -6.59 4.72 -8.68
N LYS A 65 -5.31 4.78 -9.07
CA LYS A 65 -4.57 3.67 -9.67
C LYS A 65 -3.09 3.79 -9.33
N ALA A 66 -2.39 2.66 -9.24
CA ALA A 66 -0.93 2.65 -9.18
C ALA A 66 -0.38 2.47 -10.60
N ARG A 67 0.15 3.56 -11.17
CA ARG A 67 0.47 3.67 -12.61
C ARG A 67 -0.75 3.40 -13.50
N ASN A 68 -0.80 2.26 -14.18
CA ASN A 68 -1.87 1.86 -15.11
C ASN A 68 -2.63 0.62 -14.64
N THR A 69 -2.55 0.31 -13.35
CA THR A 69 -3.15 -0.89 -12.76
C THR A 69 -4.05 -0.48 -11.60
N TYR A 70 -5.27 -1.01 -11.59
CA TYR A 70 -6.17 -0.90 -10.44
C TYR A 70 -5.84 -2.01 -9.45
N TRP A 71 -5.92 -1.71 -8.16
CA TRP A 71 -5.57 -2.67 -7.11
C TRP A 71 -6.68 -2.79 -6.09
N GLU A 72 -7.01 -4.02 -5.74
CA GLU A 72 -7.94 -4.34 -4.65
C GLU A 72 -7.38 -5.44 -3.76
N TYR A 73 -7.81 -5.49 -2.49
CA TYR A 73 -7.54 -6.66 -1.67
C TYR A 73 -8.43 -7.82 -2.09
N VAL A 74 -7.91 -9.04 -2.00
CA VAL A 74 -8.73 -10.25 -2.15
C VAL A 74 -9.78 -10.24 -1.02
N LYS A 75 -11.06 -10.29 -1.39
CA LYS A 75 -12.18 -10.20 -0.44
C LYS A 75 -12.07 -11.26 0.66
N GLY A 76 -12.12 -10.80 1.91
CA GLY A 76 -12.06 -11.60 3.14
C GLY A 76 -12.19 -10.71 4.39
N ASN A 77 -12.24 -11.28 5.59
CA ASN A 77 -12.46 -10.51 6.84
C ASN A 77 -11.46 -9.35 7.06
N HIS A 78 -10.25 -9.48 6.52
CA HIS A 78 -9.20 -8.46 6.63
C HIS A 78 -9.46 -7.24 5.74
N TYR A 79 -10.06 -7.43 4.56
CA TYR A 79 -10.46 -6.35 3.66
C TYR A 79 -11.47 -5.41 4.33
N ILE A 80 -12.45 -5.97 5.04
CA ILE A 80 -13.53 -5.20 5.69
C ILE A 80 -12.96 -4.29 6.79
N LYS A 81 -12.12 -4.85 7.69
CA LYS A 81 -11.52 -4.07 8.79
C LYS A 81 -10.63 -2.94 8.31
N TYR A 82 -9.75 -3.20 7.34
CA TYR A 82 -8.83 -2.16 6.85
C TYR A 82 -9.53 -1.11 6.00
N LYS A 83 -10.46 -1.52 5.14
CA LYS A 83 -11.25 -0.57 4.35
C LYS A 83 -12.07 0.35 5.27
N ALA A 84 -12.76 -0.20 6.27
CA ALA A 84 -13.50 0.59 7.25
C ALA A 84 -12.58 1.51 8.08
N TYR A 85 -11.45 0.99 8.58
CA TYR A 85 -10.50 1.80 9.35
C TYR A 85 -9.96 2.99 8.55
N TYR A 86 -9.55 2.78 7.29
CA TYR A 86 -8.97 3.85 6.48
C TYR A 86 -10.00 4.80 5.87
N ILE A 87 -11.21 4.34 5.53
CA ILE A 87 -12.33 5.23 5.16
C ILE A 87 -12.68 6.15 6.33
N ASN A 88 -12.81 5.60 7.53
CA ASN A 88 -13.12 6.41 8.73
C ASN A 88 -11.97 7.35 9.09
N ALA A 89 -10.71 6.93 8.91
CA ALA A 89 -9.56 7.80 9.08
C ALA A 89 -9.54 8.94 8.05
N GLN A 90 -9.93 8.67 6.80
CA GLN A 90 -10.08 9.70 5.76
C GLN A 90 -11.19 10.70 6.11
N GLU A 91 -12.35 10.23 6.58
CA GLU A 91 -13.44 11.10 7.08
C GLU A 91 -12.97 11.97 8.26
N SER A 92 -12.18 11.41 9.18
CA SER A 92 -11.61 12.15 10.32
C SER A 92 -10.59 13.21 9.90
N TYR A 93 -9.78 12.94 8.86
CA TYR A 93 -8.81 13.90 8.31
C TYR A 93 -9.50 15.04 7.56
N THR A 94 -10.63 14.77 6.90
CA THR A 94 -11.46 15.81 6.28
C THR A 94 -12.25 16.66 7.29
N ARG A 95 -12.34 16.24 8.56
CA ARG A 95 -13.01 16.99 9.64
C ARG A 95 -12.09 17.90 10.47
N VAL A 96 -11.02 18.40 9.87
CA VAL A 96 -10.29 19.58 10.37
C VAL A 96 -10.35 20.70 9.32
N GLY A 97 -11.58 21.04 8.93
CA GLY A 97 -11.92 22.24 8.18
C GLY A 97 -12.67 23.22 9.06
N GLY A 98 -12.13 23.49 10.26
CA GLY A 98 -12.53 24.67 11.02
C GLY A 98 -11.97 25.90 10.31
N PHE A 99 -12.75 26.49 9.41
CA PHE A 99 -12.51 27.85 8.95
C PHE A 99 -13.28 28.78 9.89
N ASN A 100 -12.55 29.48 10.76
CA ASN A 100 -13.07 30.65 11.46
C ASN A 100 -13.39 31.72 10.40
N GLY A 101 -14.66 32.09 10.31
CA GLY A 101 -15.16 33.28 9.63
C GLY A 101 -16.44 33.69 10.30
#